data_AF-A0AA38KSI5-F1
#
_entry.id   AF-A0AA38KSI5-F1
#
_cell.length_a   1.000
_cell.length_b   1.000
_cell.length_c   1.000
_cell.angle_alpha   90.00
_cell.angle_beta   90.00
_cell.angle_gamma   90.00
#
_symmetry.space_group_name_H-M   'P 1'
#
loop_
_entity.id
_entity.type
_entity.pdbx_description
1 polymer ?
#
loop_
_entity_poly.entity_id
_entity_poly.type
_entity_poly.pdbx_seq_one_letter_code
_entity_poly.pdbx_strand_id
1 'polypeptide(L)'
;MYEKNLTLQRAMYVHITVGGSFLNAELYVWEWITLALLLWEQGGHVDFMLASDFCKMLQRPGDMPVEWERMKKYEFVFFGGSSDPSNELTTAQYRNLTVLVKNSMQIWPHPLSVKVVLQKSVIYRALAGTIRKAGGFAEMIFQVTSVDMGIELLHKGYVIKRDCSYESRHVFFPKREPYMTHAGEEATARARAYEDLFRQAWNLNVSGYKFFAIKYNPALLMLGEVRTFITFGRVIELIHTLPEDPVLKRDQMLHERCHGSLNDLTKMTKPERG
;
A
#
# COMPACT_ATOMS: atom_id res chain seq x y z
N MET A 1 1.81 40.55 -12.38
CA MET A 1 1.03 39.40 -12.88
C MET A 1 0.59 38.63 -11.65
N TYR A 2 -0.68 38.67 -11.30
CA TYR A 2 -1.20 37.92 -10.15
C TYR A 2 -1.15 36.43 -10.50
N GLU A 3 -0.28 35.67 -9.82
CA GLU A 3 -0.51 34.24 -9.65
C GLU A 3 -1.90 34.11 -9.02
N LYS A 4 -2.87 33.60 -9.78
CA LYS A 4 -4.08 33.06 -9.16
C LYS A 4 -3.59 31.92 -8.27
N ASN A 5 -3.44 32.20 -6.98
CA ASN A 5 -3.48 31.15 -5.97
C ASN A 5 -4.78 30.38 -6.23
N LEU A 6 -4.64 29.20 -6.83
CA LEU A 6 -5.71 28.21 -6.93
C LEU A 6 -5.92 27.69 -5.51
N THR A 7 -6.54 28.50 -4.68
CA THR A 7 -6.95 28.09 -3.34
C THR A 7 -8.14 27.17 -3.53
N LEU A 8 -7.92 25.87 -3.30
CA LEU A 8 -8.98 24.86 -3.22
C LEU A 8 -10.08 25.36 -2.29
N GLN A 9 -11.28 25.60 -2.82
CA GLN A 9 -12.35 26.23 -2.04
C GLN A 9 -13.07 25.20 -1.17
N ARG A 10 -13.20 23.96 -1.66
CA ARG A 10 -13.89 22.88 -0.96
C ARG A 10 -13.21 21.53 -1.17
N ALA A 11 -12.80 20.92 -0.07
CA ALA A 11 -12.26 19.57 -0.06
C ALA A 11 -13.04 18.66 0.91
N MET A 12 -12.97 17.36 0.70
CA MET A 12 -13.49 16.36 1.63
C MET A 12 -12.41 15.35 2.00
N TYR A 13 -12.25 15.13 3.30
CA TYR A 13 -11.48 14.03 3.86
C TYR A 13 -12.41 12.87 4.19
N VAL A 14 -12.11 11.71 3.60
CA VAL A 14 -12.80 10.46 3.95
C VAL A 14 -11.90 9.64 4.86
N HIS A 15 -12.35 9.48 6.11
CA HIS A 15 -11.66 8.75 7.16
C HIS A 15 -12.05 7.27 7.16
N ILE A 16 -11.08 6.36 7.02
CA ILE A 16 -11.34 4.94 7.25
C ILE A 16 -11.30 4.67 8.76
N THR A 17 -12.47 4.56 9.39
CA THR A 17 -12.61 3.76 10.62
C THR A 17 -13.23 2.42 10.25
N VAL A 18 -12.42 1.37 10.22
CA VAL A 18 -12.93 0.00 10.37
C VAL A 18 -12.11 -0.67 11.46
N GLY A 19 -12.80 -1.10 12.51
CA GLY A 19 -12.22 -1.74 13.67
C GLY A 19 -11.52 -3.05 13.32
N GLY A 20 -10.42 -3.32 14.03
CA GLY A 20 -9.72 -4.59 14.03
C GLY A 20 -8.70 -4.73 12.89
N SER A 21 -7.43 -4.57 13.23
CA SER A 21 -6.22 -4.80 12.40
C SER A 21 -5.89 -3.75 11.33
N PHE A 22 -5.57 -2.54 11.79
CA PHE A 22 -4.79 -1.53 11.05
C PHE A 22 -3.76 -0.84 11.96
N LEU A 23 -3.06 -1.61 12.82
CA LEU A 23 -2.06 -1.10 13.76
C LEU A 23 -0.85 -0.41 13.08
N ASN A 24 -0.65 -0.56 11.77
CA ASN A 24 0.44 0.09 11.02
C ASN A 24 0.01 1.33 10.20
N ALA A 25 -1.27 1.70 10.19
CA ALA A 25 -1.76 2.87 9.43
C ALA A 25 -1.86 4.16 10.25
N GLU A 26 -1.48 4.15 11.53
CA GLU A 26 -1.43 5.38 12.34
C GLU A 26 -0.59 6.47 11.65
N LEU A 27 0.54 6.11 11.02
CA LEU A 27 1.38 7.05 10.26
C LEU A 27 0.63 7.75 9.10
N TYR A 28 -0.14 7.00 8.31
CA TYR A 28 -0.85 7.57 7.15
C TYR A 28 -2.10 8.35 7.55
N VAL A 29 -2.80 7.96 8.63
CA VAL A 29 -3.96 8.70 9.14
C VAL A 29 -3.55 10.11 9.57
N TRP A 30 -2.41 10.25 10.24
CA TRP A 30 -1.86 11.56 10.61
C TRP A 30 -1.51 12.41 9.39
N GLU A 31 -0.84 11.85 8.37
CA GLU A 31 -0.51 12.58 7.14
C GLU A 31 -1.75 13.15 6.44
N TRP A 32 -2.81 12.36 6.33
CA TRP A 32 -4.05 12.82 5.69
C TRP A 32 -4.81 13.84 6.53
N ILE A 33 -4.81 13.69 7.86
CA ILE A 33 -5.37 14.72 8.76
C ILE A 33 -4.54 16.00 8.69
N THR A 34 -3.21 15.90 8.64
CA THR A 34 -2.32 17.07 8.46
C THR A 34 -2.61 17.77 7.14
N LEU A 35 -2.81 17.04 6.03
CA LEU A 35 -3.22 17.65 4.77
C LEU A 35 -4.57 18.37 4.88
N ALA A 36 -5.55 17.75 5.54
CA ALA A 36 -6.86 18.36 5.79
C ALA A 36 -6.73 19.68 6.57
N LEU A 37 -5.91 19.68 7.63
CA LEU A 37 -5.66 20.86 8.45
C LEU A 37 -4.92 21.95 7.67
N LEU A 38 -3.93 21.61 6.86
CA LEU A 38 -3.21 22.56 6.02
C LEU A 38 -4.13 23.21 4.97
N LEU A 39 -5.02 22.45 4.35
CA LEU A 39 -6.02 22.98 3.43
C LEU A 39 -6.99 23.93 4.14
N TRP A 40 -7.38 23.60 5.37
CA TRP A 40 -8.20 24.47 6.21
C TRP A 40 -7.47 25.79 6.53
N GLU A 41 -6.21 25.73 6.97
CA GLU A 41 -5.40 26.91 7.28
C GLU A 41 -5.21 27.83 6.06
N GLN A 42 -5.19 27.26 4.85
CA GLN A 42 -5.13 28.02 3.59
C GLN A 42 -6.48 28.61 3.15
N GLY A 43 -7.52 28.49 3.97
CA GLY A 43 -8.85 29.04 3.72
C GLY A 43 -9.80 28.12 2.95
N GLY A 44 -9.42 26.85 2.74
CA GLY A 44 -10.29 25.84 2.15
C GLY A 44 -11.30 25.30 3.15
N HIS A 45 -12.54 25.06 2.72
CA HIS A 45 -13.53 24.38 3.56
C HIS A 45 -13.34 22.86 3.47
N VAL A 46 -12.95 22.21 4.57
CA VAL A 46 -12.73 20.76 4.61
C VAL A 46 -13.81 20.06 5.42
N ASP A 47 -14.57 19.20 4.75
CA ASP A 47 -15.55 18.33 5.40
C ASP A 47 -14.97 16.95 5.69
N PHE A 48 -15.38 16.37 6.81
CA PHE A 48 -14.97 15.03 7.24
C PHE A 48 -16.13 14.05 7.04
N MET A 49 -15.86 12.89 6.45
CA MET A 49 -16.84 11.82 6.22
C MET A 49 -16.23 10.46 6.56
N LEU A 50 -17.02 9.55 7.12
CA LEU A 50 -16.57 8.17 7.34
C LEU A 50 -16.54 7.41 6.01
N ALA A 51 -15.54 6.55 5.83
CA ALA A 51 -15.41 5.69 4.66
C ALA A 51 -16.62 4.78 4.47
N SER A 52 -17.21 4.29 5.56
CA SER A 52 -18.45 3.51 5.50
C SER A 52 -19.60 4.29 4.87
N ASP A 53 -19.73 5.56 5.20
CA ASP A 53 -20.84 6.40 4.73
C ASP A 53 -20.58 6.87 3.30
N PHE A 54 -19.32 7.19 2.98
CA PHE A 54 -18.90 7.43 1.61
C PHE A 54 -19.19 6.23 0.70
N CYS A 55 -18.83 5.02 1.14
CA CYS A 55 -19.10 3.78 0.41
C CYS A 55 -20.61 3.49 0.28
N LYS A 56 -21.41 3.73 1.32
CA LYS A 56 -22.88 3.61 1.26
C LYS A 56 -23.49 4.59 0.27
N MET A 57 -23.09 5.86 0.33
CA MET A 57 -23.52 6.91 -0.60
C MET A 57 -23.18 6.53 -2.05
N LEU A 58 -21.97 6.04 -2.30
CA LEU A 58 -21.57 5.56 -3.63
C LEU A 58 -22.38 4.32 -4.08
N GLN A 59 -22.76 3.44 -3.17
CA GLN A 59 -23.50 2.23 -3.48
C GLN A 59 -24.96 2.53 -3.82
N ARG A 60 -25.59 3.45 -3.09
CA ARG A 60 -27.00 3.84 -3.25
C ARG A 60 -27.18 5.36 -3.09
N PRO A 61 -26.85 6.15 -4.13
CA PRO A 61 -26.98 7.61 -4.06
C PRO A 61 -28.42 8.08 -3.75
N GLY A 62 -29.43 7.33 -4.21
CA GLY A 62 -30.84 7.64 -3.98
C GLY A 62 -31.29 7.56 -2.53
N ASP A 63 -30.58 6.79 -1.69
CA ASP A 63 -30.87 6.66 -0.25
C ASP A 63 -30.26 7.83 0.56
N MET A 64 -29.31 8.56 -0.04
CA MET A 64 -28.59 9.69 0.58
C MET A 64 -28.54 10.90 -0.39
N PRO A 65 -29.71 11.45 -0.80
CA PRO A 65 -29.76 12.45 -1.87
C PRO A 65 -29.11 13.78 -1.48
N VAL A 66 -29.19 14.17 -0.19
CA VAL A 66 -28.61 15.43 0.29
C VAL A 66 -27.09 15.36 0.26
N GLU A 67 -26.51 14.27 0.76
CA GLU A 67 -25.08 14.02 0.77
C GLU A 67 -24.54 13.88 -0.65
N TRP A 68 -25.28 13.22 -1.54
CA TRP A 68 -24.91 13.08 -2.94
C TRP A 68 -24.86 14.43 -3.67
N GLU A 69 -25.86 15.30 -3.50
CA GLU A 69 -25.84 16.65 -4.11
C GLU A 69 -24.79 17.55 -3.44
N ARG A 70 -24.52 17.37 -2.15
CA ARG A 70 -23.40 18.03 -1.47
C ARG A 70 -22.07 17.56 -2.07
N MET A 71 -21.94 16.27 -2.38
CA MET A 71 -20.74 15.65 -2.91
C MET A 71 -20.32 16.28 -4.25
N LYS A 72 -21.28 16.57 -5.13
CA LYS A 72 -21.01 17.21 -6.42
C LYS A 72 -20.43 18.62 -6.31
N LYS A 73 -20.46 19.25 -5.13
CA LYS A 73 -19.93 20.60 -4.90
C LYS A 73 -18.48 20.62 -4.43
N TYR A 74 -17.87 19.47 -4.14
CA TYR A 74 -16.45 19.42 -3.76
C TYR A 74 -15.57 19.43 -5.01
N GLU A 75 -14.47 20.16 -4.91
CA GLU A 75 -13.45 20.23 -5.96
C GLU A 75 -12.45 19.09 -5.81
N PHE A 76 -12.21 18.64 -4.57
CA PHE A 76 -11.24 17.60 -4.26
C PHE A 76 -11.73 16.66 -3.15
N VAL A 77 -11.52 15.37 -3.36
CA VAL A 77 -11.72 14.33 -2.35
C VAL A 77 -10.42 13.58 -2.16
N PHE A 78 -9.99 13.47 -0.92
CA PHE A 78 -8.93 12.56 -0.56
C PHE A 78 -9.43 11.57 0.47
N PHE A 79 -9.11 10.30 0.24
CA PHE A 79 -9.51 9.21 1.10
C PHE A 79 -8.30 8.33 1.39
N GLY A 80 -8.21 7.84 2.63
CA GLY A 80 -7.28 6.75 2.93
C GLY A 80 -7.64 5.58 2.02
N GLY A 81 -6.72 5.10 1.20
CA GLY A 81 -6.94 3.88 0.43
C GLY A 81 -6.91 2.67 1.36
N SER A 82 -7.70 1.62 1.06
CA SER A 82 -7.49 0.31 1.68
C SER A 82 -6.52 -0.51 0.83
N SER A 83 -5.53 -1.13 1.47
CA SER A 83 -4.68 -2.16 0.85
C SER A 83 -5.34 -3.55 0.84
N ASP A 84 -6.50 -3.69 1.47
CA ASP A 84 -7.27 -4.94 1.51
C ASP A 84 -8.23 -5.02 0.30
N PRO A 85 -8.11 -6.04 -0.57
CA PRO A 85 -9.02 -6.26 -1.70
C PRO A 85 -10.47 -6.52 -1.28
N SER A 86 -10.72 -7.03 -0.06
CA SER A 86 -12.08 -7.23 0.44
C SER A 86 -12.81 -5.91 0.68
N ASN A 87 -12.07 -4.81 0.83
CA ASN A 87 -12.57 -3.45 0.93
C ASN A 87 -12.49 -2.69 -0.41
N GLU A 88 -12.27 -3.39 -1.54
CA GLU A 88 -12.34 -2.78 -2.86
C GLU A 88 -13.78 -2.29 -3.14
N LEU A 89 -13.88 -1.14 -3.80
CA LEU A 89 -15.17 -0.61 -4.23
C LEU A 89 -15.86 -1.58 -5.21
N THR A 90 -17.18 -1.73 -5.06
CA THR A 90 -18.00 -2.50 -5.99
C THR A 90 -18.07 -1.82 -7.36
N THR A 91 -18.45 -2.58 -8.40
CA THR A 91 -18.69 -2.03 -9.74
C THR A 91 -19.69 -0.86 -9.73
N ALA A 92 -20.73 -0.94 -8.88
CA ALA A 92 -21.72 0.13 -8.74
C ALA A 92 -21.09 1.40 -8.13
N GLN A 93 -20.28 1.23 -7.08
CA GLN A 93 -19.55 2.33 -6.44
C GLN A 93 -18.58 3.00 -7.42
N TYR A 94 -17.81 2.23 -8.19
CA TYR A 94 -16.93 2.78 -9.23
C TYR A 94 -17.70 3.55 -10.31
N ARG A 95 -18.87 3.07 -10.74
CA ARG A 95 -19.70 3.77 -11.72
C ARG A 95 -20.14 5.14 -11.21
N ASN A 96 -20.62 5.20 -9.97
CA ASN A 96 -21.07 6.46 -9.37
C ASN A 96 -19.89 7.40 -9.08
N LEU A 97 -18.74 6.85 -8.68
CA LEU A 97 -17.51 7.63 -8.52
C LEU A 97 -17.06 8.29 -9.84
N THR A 98 -17.22 7.58 -10.96
CA THR A 98 -16.98 8.13 -12.31
C THR A 98 -17.92 9.29 -12.64
N VAL A 99 -19.18 9.24 -12.16
CA VAL A 99 -20.12 10.36 -12.30
C VAL A 99 -19.61 11.59 -11.54
N LEU A 100 -19.08 11.42 -10.33
CA LEU A 100 -18.51 12.54 -9.56
C LEU A 100 -17.27 13.13 -10.25
N VAL A 101 -16.35 12.30 -10.76
CA VAL A 101 -15.18 12.76 -11.53
C VAL A 101 -15.60 13.56 -12.77
N LYS A 102 -16.66 13.14 -13.47
CA LYS A 102 -17.22 13.87 -14.61
C LYS A 102 -17.80 15.25 -14.23
N ASN A 103 -18.11 15.48 -12.96
CA ASN A 103 -18.51 16.79 -12.43
C ASN A 103 -17.32 17.61 -11.93
N SER A 104 -16.14 17.45 -12.56
CA SER A 104 -14.89 18.15 -12.24
C SER A 104 -14.33 17.88 -10.83
N MET A 105 -14.85 16.89 -10.12
CA MET A 105 -14.32 16.48 -8.82
C MET A 105 -13.01 15.71 -9.01
N GLN A 106 -11.95 16.21 -8.41
CA GLN A 106 -10.67 15.51 -8.35
C GLN A 106 -10.68 14.53 -7.17
N ILE A 107 -10.09 13.35 -7.36
CA ILE A 107 -10.06 12.30 -6.35
C ILE A 107 -8.63 11.77 -6.19
N TRP A 108 -8.17 11.69 -4.94
CA TRP A 108 -6.86 11.16 -4.60
C TRP A 108 -6.92 10.09 -3.49
N PRO A 109 -6.27 8.92 -3.66
CA PRO A 109 -5.72 8.42 -4.91
C PRO A 109 -6.84 8.23 -5.96
N HIS A 110 -6.49 8.26 -7.25
CA HIS A 110 -7.49 8.02 -8.28
C HIS A 110 -8.09 6.61 -8.10
N PRO A 111 -9.41 6.41 -8.20
CA PRO A 111 -10.01 5.11 -7.88
C PRO A 111 -9.48 3.96 -8.74
N LEU A 112 -9.24 4.23 -10.03
CA LEU A 112 -8.60 3.25 -10.92
C LEU A 112 -7.15 2.94 -10.53
N SER A 113 -6.41 3.90 -9.93
CA SER A 113 -5.06 3.60 -9.46
C SER A 113 -5.10 2.64 -8.27
N VAL A 114 -6.08 2.76 -7.37
CA VAL A 114 -6.26 1.81 -6.24
C VAL A 114 -6.38 0.37 -6.74
N LYS A 115 -7.22 0.14 -7.76
CA LYS A 115 -7.38 -1.19 -8.36
C LYS A 115 -6.09 -1.72 -8.98
N VAL A 116 -5.36 -0.86 -9.69
CA VAL A 116 -4.10 -1.23 -10.32
C VAL A 116 -3.03 -1.53 -9.28
N VAL A 117 -2.96 -0.78 -8.17
CA VAL A 117 -1.91 -0.99 -7.16
C VAL A 117 -2.08 -2.28 -6.34
N LEU A 118 -3.30 -2.82 -6.25
CA LEU A 118 -3.52 -4.13 -5.63
C LEU A 118 -2.93 -5.28 -6.49
N GLN A 119 -2.83 -5.07 -7.81
CA GLN A 119 -2.27 -6.02 -8.75
C GLN A 119 -0.75 -5.81 -8.89
N LYS A 120 0.00 -6.27 -7.88
CA LYS A 120 1.47 -6.14 -7.83
C LYS A 120 2.13 -6.57 -9.14
N SER A 121 1.72 -7.70 -9.71
CA SER A 121 2.28 -8.22 -10.95
C SER A 121 2.15 -7.22 -12.12
N VAL A 122 1.05 -6.46 -12.18
CA VAL A 122 0.84 -5.40 -13.18
C VAL A 122 1.80 -4.25 -12.96
N ILE A 123 1.94 -3.77 -11.71
CA ILE A 123 2.88 -2.68 -11.38
C ILE A 123 4.32 -3.09 -11.71
N TYR A 124 4.74 -4.29 -11.29
CA TYR A 124 6.09 -4.79 -11.55
C TYR A 124 6.40 -4.79 -13.05
N ARG A 125 5.49 -5.30 -13.88
CA ARG A 125 5.67 -5.29 -15.34
C ARG A 125 5.69 -3.88 -15.92
N ALA A 126 4.77 -3.02 -15.47
CA ALA A 126 4.65 -1.65 -15.97
C ALA A 126 5.89 -0.81 -15.64
N LEU A 127 6.43 -0.94 -14.43
CA LEU A 127 7.58 -0.16 -13.97
C LEU A 127 8.93 -0.74 -14.45
N ALA A 128 9.04 -2.06 -14.66
CA ALA A 128 10.33 -2.68 -14.97
C ALA A 128 11.02 -2.07 -16.21
N GLY A 129 10.26 -1.81 -17.27
CA GLY A 129 10.79 -1.17 -18.48
C GLY A 129 11.29 0.25 -18.22
N THR A 130 10.52 1.05 -17.47
CA THR A 130 10.88 2.43 -17.11
C THR A 130 12.11 2.47 -16.22
N ILE A 131 12.19 1.59 -15.22
CA ILE A 131 13.35 1.50 -14.31
C ILE A 131 14.62 1.18 -15.09
N ARG A 132 14.58 0.19 -16.00
CA ARG A 132 15.74 -0.17 -16.83
C ARG A 132 16.16 0.96 -17.77
N LYS A 133 15.20 1.67 -18.38
CA LYS A 133 15.48 2.83 -19.23
C LYS A 133 16.16 3.96 -18.45
N ALA A 134 15.83 4.12 -17.18
CA ALA A 134 16.48 5.08 -16.28
C ALA A 134 17.84 4.60 -15.75
N GLY A 135 18.35 3.44 -16.17
CA GLY A 135 19.61 2.86 -15.71
C GLY A 135 19.50 2.07 -14.39
N GLY A 136 18.29 1.91 -13.85
CA GLY A 136 18.04 1.13 -12.64
C GLY A 136 17.88 -0.36 -12.90
N PHE A 137 17.90 -1.14 -11.82
CA PHE A 137 17.65 -2.57 -11.86
C PHE A 137 16.19 -2.89 -11.50
N ALA A 138 15.53 -3.71 -12.33
CA ALA A 138 14.21 -4.23 -12.04
C ALA A 138 14.11 -5.71 -12.43
N GLU A 139 13.64 -6.53 -11.49
CA GLU A 139 13.43 -7.96 -11.68
C GLU A 139 12.29 -8.24 -12.68
N MET A 140 12.48 -9.24 -13.54
CA MET A 140 11.39 -9.78 -14.33
C MET A 140 10.57 -10.74 -13.48
N ILE A 141 9.25 -10.62 -13.57
CA ILE A 141 8.33 -11.52 -12.87
C ILE A 141 7.98 -12.71 -13.76
N PHE A 142 7.84 -13.89 -13.16
CA PHE A 142 7.30 -15.08 -13.80
C PHE A 142 5.92 -15.37 -13.24
N GLN A 143 4.92 -15.56 -14.09
CA GLN A 143 3.61 -15.99 -13.62
C GLN A 143 3.68 -17.47 -13.24
N VAL A 144 3.23 -17.81 -12.03
CA VAL A 144 3.16 -19.20 -11.55
C VAL A 144 1.80 -19.77 -11.96
N THR A 145 1.80 -20.78 -12.83
CA THR A 145 0.59 -21.34 -13.44
C THR A 145 0.18 -22.68 -12.85
N SER A 146 1.05 -23.34 -12.08
CA SER A 146 0.76 -24.58 -11.37
C SER A 146 1.52 -24.66 -10.05
N VAL A 147 1.06 -25.55 -9.16
CA VAL A 147 1.77 -25.87 -7.92
C VAL A 147 3.18 -26.36 -8.21
N ASP A 148 3.34 -27.30 -9.15
CA ASP A 148 4.64 -27.92 -9.44
C ASP A 148 5.65 -26.89 -9.96
N MET A 149 5.21 -25.98 -10.85
CA MET A 149 6.05 -24.86 -11.29
C MET A 149 6.46 -23.97 -10.13
N GLY A 150 5.54 -23.68 -9.20
CA GLY A 150 5.85 -22.87 -8.02
C GLY A 150 6.90 -23.53 -7.13
N ILE A 151 6.75 -24.82 -6.84
CA ILE A 151 7.71 -25.57 -6.03
C ILE A 151 9.10 -25.60 -6.69
N GLU A 152 9.15 -25.83 -8.01
CA GLU A 152 10.39 -25.78 -8.77
C GLU A 152 11.06 -24.40 -8.68
N LEU A 153 10.28 -23.32 -8.77
CA LEU A 153 10.79 -21.95 -8.64
C LEU A 153 11.36 -21.67 -7.23
N LEU A 154 10.69 -22.14 -6.17
CA LEU A 154 11.21 -22.03 -4.80
C LEU A 154 12.54 -22.77 -4.64
N HIS A 155 12.70 -23.93 -5.29
CA HIS A 155 13.97 -24.66 -5.28
C HIS A 155 15.07 -23.93 -6.07
N LYS A 156 14.70 -23.22 -7.13
CA LYS A 156 15.61 -22.40 -7.96
C LYS A 156 16.00 -21.06 -7.32
N GLY A 157 15.57 -20.75 -6.09
CA GLY A 157 15.95 -19.51 -5.42
C GLY A 157 15.02 -18.31 -5.71
N TYR A 158 13.78 -18.58 -6.14
CA TYR A 158 12.78 -17.52 -6.33
C TYR A 158 11.91 -17.34 -5.09
N VAL A 159 11.42 -16.12 -4.90
CA VAL A 159 10.34 -15.81 -3.97
C VAL A 159 9.03 -15.81 -4.73
N ILE A 160 8.03 -16.53 -4.24
CA ILE A 160 6.67 -16.50 -4.77
C ILE A 160 5.83 -15.54 -3.96
N LYS A 161 5.04 -14.71 -4.64
CA LYS A 161 4.11 -13.75 -4.05
C LYS A 161 2.74 -13.94 -4.67
N ARG A 162 1.69 -13.80 -3.85
CA ARG A 162 0.33 -13.63 -4.35
C ARG A 162 0.06 -12.16 -4.69
N ASP A 163 -0.63 -11.91 -5.80
CA ASP A 163 -1.28 -10.62 -6.05
C ASP A 163 -2.33 -10.35 -4.96
N CYS A 164 -2.70 -9.08 -4.78
CA CYS A 164 -3.76 -8.69 -3.85
C CYS A 164 -3.50 -9.18 -2.41
N SER A 165 -2.26 -9.05 -1.93
CA SER A 165 -1.86 -9.34 -0.54
C SER A 165 -0.97 -8.23 0.03
N TYR A 166 -0.79 -8.15 1.34
CA TYR A 166 -0.01 -7.09 1.99
C TYR A 166 0.83 -7.63 3.16
N GLU A 167 1.79 -6.83 3.64
CA GLU A 167 2.58 -7.11 4.86
C GLU A 167 3.16 -8.53 4.92
N SER A 168 3.83 -8.96 3.85
CA SER A 168 4.42 -10.30 3.73
C SER A 168 3.41 -11.47 3.76
N ARG A 169 2.10 -11.23 3.83
CA ARG A 169 1.09 -12.29 3.68
C ARG A 169 1.19 -12.92 2.30
N HIS A 170 1.19 -14.26 2.27
CA HIS A 170 1.33 -15.06 1.05
C HIS A 170 2.60 -14.72 0.24
N VAL A 171 3.70 -14.55 0.97
CA VAL A 171 5.07 -14.53 0.42
C VAL A 171 5.76 -15.81 0.85
N PHE A 172 6.28 -16.56 -0.13
CA PHE A 172 6.92 -17.85 0.08
C PHE A 172 8.38 -17.74 -0.35
N PHE A 173 9.28 -18.04 0.58
CA PHE A 173 10.72 -17.87 0.41
C PHE A 173 11.38 -19.15 -0.16
N PRO A 174 12.50 -19.00 -0.89
CA PRO A 174 13.18 -20.15 -1.50
C PRO A 174 13.74 -21.11 -0.46
N LYS A 175 13.96 -22.36 -0.90
CA LYS A 175 14.47 -23.45 -0.07
C LYS A 175 15.92 -23.28 0.40
N ARG A 176 16.72 -22.59 -0.41
CA ARG A 176 18.11 -22.27 -0.09
C ARG A 176 18.22 -20.76 -0.11
N GLU A 177 18.35 -20.16 1.07
CA GLU A 177 18.76 -18.77 1.20
C GLU A 177 20.28 -18.74 1.00
N PRO A 178 20.81 -18.09 -0.04
CA PRO A 178 22.22 -18.19 -0.41
C PRO A 178 23.21 -17.66 0.65
N TYR A 179 22.73 -16.97 1.69
CA TYR A 179 23.53 -16.49 2.83
C TYR A 179 23.44 -17.40 4.06
N MET A 180 22.58 -18.43 4.08
CA MET A 180 22.60 -19.42 5.15
C MET A 180 23.75 -20.39 4.90
N THR A 181 24.93 -20.03 5.39
CA THR A 181 26.17 -20.82 5.35
C THR A 181 26.11 -22.10 6.19
N HIS A 182 25.10 -22.22 7.06
CA HIS A 182 24.80 -23.44 7.80
C HIS A 182 23.42 -23.95 7.40
N ALA A 183 23.37 -24.83 6.40
CA ALA A 183 22.18 -25.63 6.11
C ALA A 183 21.97 -26.66 7.22
N GLY A 184 21.60 -26.18 8.41
CA GLY A 184 21.13 -27.03 9.52
C GLY A 184 19.74 -27.59 9.23
N GLU A 185 19.31 -28.53 10.07
CA GLU A 185 17.97 -29.14 9.99
C GLU A 185 16.85 -28.09 10.03
N GLU A 186 17.05 -26.99 10.77
CA GLU A 186 16.09 -25.87 10.87
C GLU A 186 15.86 -25.14 9.54
N ALA A 187 16.91 -24.88 8.76
CA ALA A 187 16.79 -24.24 7.45
C ALA A 187 16.02 -25.14 6.47
N THR A 188 16.27 -26.45 6.53
CA THR A 188 15.57 -27.44 5.73
C THR A 188 14.10 -27.58 6.14
N ALA A 189 13.80 -27.50 7.44
CA ALA A 189 12.45 -27.53 7.96
C ALA A 189 11.64 -26.27 7.57
N ARG A 190 12.24 -25.06 7.67
CA ARG A 190 11.61 -23.81 7.21
C ARG A 190 11.30 -23.83 5.71
N ALA A 191 12.22 -24.37 4.90
CA ALA A 191 11.99 -24.51 3.47
C ALA A 191 10.79 -25.41 3.14
N ARG A 192 10.69 -26.58 3.80
CA ARG A 192 9.52 -27.47 3.64
C ARG A 192 8.24 -26.79 4.11
N ALA A 193 8.29 -26.02 5.19
CA ALA A 193 7.14 -25.25 5.65
C ALA A 193 6.65 -24.24 4.60
N TYR A 194 7.55 -23.55 3.88
CA TYR A 194 7.15 -22.65 2.79
C TYR A 194 6.57 -23.38 1.57
N GLU A 195 7.07 -24.57 1.24
CA GLU A 195 6.49 -25.43 0.20
C GLU A 195 5.06 -25.83 0.57
N ASP A 196 4.84 -26.30 1.79
CA ASP A 196 3.53 -26.73 2.28
C ASP A 196 2.55 -25.54 2.37
N LEU A 197 3.02 -24.40 2.88
CA LEU A 197 2.23 -23.16 2.92
C LEU A 197 1.84 -22.70 1.52
N PHE A 198 2.74 -22.82 0.52
CA PHE A 198 2.41 -22.48 -0.86
C PHE A 198 1.35 -23.43 -1.43
N ARG A 199 1.47 -24.75 -1.20
CA ARG A 199 0.46 -25.74 -1.63
C ARG A 199 -0.91 -25.45 -1.02
N GLN A 200 -0.95 -25.16 0.28
CA GLN A 200 -2.19 -24.79 0.97
C GLN A 200 -2.79 -23.51 0.39
N ALA A 201 -1.97 -22.46 0.22
CA ALA A 201 -2.42 -21.19 -0.33
C ALA A 201 -2.92 -21.32 -1.78
N TRP A 202 -2.32 -22.20 -2.57
CA TRP A 202 -2.77 -22.51 -3.92
C TRP A 202 -4.12 -23.25 -3.93
N ASN A 203 -4.28 -24.26 -3.08
CA ASN A 203 -5.51 -25.04 -3.00
C ASN A 203 -6.69 -24.23 -2.44
N LEU A 204 -6.41 -23.31 -1.50
CA LEU A 204 -7.39 -22.38 -0.94
C LEU A 204 -7.69 -21.19 -1.87
N ASN A 205 -7.03 -21.10 -3.04
CA ASN A 205 -7.22 -20.02 -4.00
C ASN A 205 -8.51 -20.17 -4.83
N VAL A 206 -9.64 -20.33 -4.14
CA VAL A 206 -10.98 -20.46 -4.73
C VAL A 206 -11.35 -19.24 -5.59
N SER A 207 -10.74 -18.09 -5.31
CA SER A 207 -11.00 -16.80 -5.96
C SER A 207 -10.19 -16.55 -7.25
N GLY A 208 -9.28 -17.46 -7.64
CA GLY A 208 -8.47 -17.30 -8.85
C GLY A 208 -7.41 -16.20 -8.77
N TYR A 209 -6.90 -15.87 -7.58
CA TYR A 209 -5.79 -14.93 -7.43
C TYR A 209 -4.55 -15.43 -8.18
N LYS A 210 -3.75 -14.49 -8.69
CA LYS A 210 -2.53 -14.83 -9.42
C LYS A 210 -1.35 -14.92 -8.46
N PHE A 211 -0.47 -15.88 -8.73
CA PHE A 211 0.83 -15.97 -8.10
C PHE A 211 1.91 -15.60 -9.12
N PHE A 212 2.95 -14.92 -8.65
CA PHE A 212 4.12 -14.60 -9.46
C PHE A 212 5.40 -14.80 -8.66
N ALA A 213 6.47 -15.12 -9.36
CA ALA A 213 7.79 -15.32 -8.79
C ALA A 213 8.75 -14.21 -9.22
N ILE A 214 9.64 -13.83 -8.31
CA ILE A 214 10.77 -12.94 -8.56
C ILE A 214 12.04 -13.55 -7.99
N LYS A 215 13.19 -13.25 -8.59
CA LYS A 215 14.46 -13.73 -8.05
C LYS A 215 14.65 -13.18 -6.64
N TYR A 216 15.10 -14.04 -5.74
CA TYR A 216 15.37 -13.61 -4.38
C TYR A 216 16.56 -12.64 -4.36
N ASN A 217 16.37 -11.48 -3.72
CA ASN A 217 17.42 -10.48 -3.56
C ASN A 217 17.94 -10.50 -2.11
N PRO A 218 19.11 -11.11 -1.85
CA PRO A 218 19.68 -11.15 -0.50
C PRO A 218 20.14 -9.77 -0.01
N ALA A 219 20.34 -8.79 -0.91
CA ALA A 219 20.75 -7.45 -0.54
C ALA A 219 19.73 -6.74 0.37
N LEU A 220 18.44 -7.10 0.30
CA LEU A 220 17.43 -6.58 1.21
C LEU A 220 17.75 -6.87 2.68
N LEU A 221 18.47 -7.96 2.96
CA LEU A 221 18.86 -8.34 4.32
C LEU A 221 20.26 -7.89 4.71
N MET A 222 21.11 -7.61 3.74
CA MET A 222 22.50 -7.21 3.99
C MET A 222 22.66 -5.69 3.98
N LEU A 223 21.95 -5.02 3.09
CA LEU A 223 22.07 -3.59 2.82
C LEU A 223 20.83 -2.81 3.26
N GLY A 224 19.73 -3.49 3.60
CA GLY A 224 18.49 -2.86 4.00
C GLY A 224 17.54 -2.53 2.85
N GLU A 225 16.48 -1.78 3.17
CA GLU A 225 15.42 -1.38 2.23
C GLU A 225 15.35 0.14 2.13
N VAL A 226 15.26 0.68 0.91
CA VAL A 226 14.96 2.10 0.70
C VAL A 226 13.50 2.24 0.30
N ARG A 227 12.75 3.02 1.09
CA ARG A 227 11.37 3.42 0.81
C ARG A 227 11.37 4.84 0.28
N THR A 228 10.79 5.04 -0.89
CA THR A 228 10.63 6.36 -1.51
C THR A 228 9.18 6.77 -1.49
N PHE A 229 8.89 7.93 -0.91
CA PHE A 229 7.55 8.52 -0.89
C PHE A 229 7.47 9.58 -1.97
N ILE A 230 6.51 9.43 -2.87
CA ILE A 230 6.30 10.31 -4.03
C ILE A 230 4.90 10.88 -3.95
N THR A 231 4.80 12.21 -3.95
CA THR A 231 3.53 12.95 -3.94
C THR A 231 3.54 13.97 -5.06
N PHE A 232 2.49 14.00 -5.89
CA PHE A 232 2.36 14.89 -7.05
C PHE A 232 3.59 14.90 -7.98
N GLY A 233 4.20 13.73 -8.19
CA GLY A 233 5.36 13.58 -9.08
C GLY A 233 6.69 14.07 -8.51
N ARG A 234 6.73 14.43 -7.21
CA ARG A 234 7.96 14.81 -6.50
C ARG A 234 8.29 13.78 -5.44
N VAL A 235 9.58 13.47 -5.28
CA VAL A 235 10.06 12.71 -4.13
C VAL A 235 9.96 13.63 -2.91
N ILE A 236 9.21 13.20 -1.90
CA ILE A 236 9.02 13.93 -0.66
C ILE A 236 9.96 13.40 0.41
N GLU A 237 10.12 12.07 0.47
CA GLU A 237 10.93 11.43 1.50
C GLU A 237 11.59 10.14 0.98
N LEU A 238 12.76 9.85 1.52
CA LEU A 238 13.54 8.64 1.28
C LEU A 238 13.97 8.09 2.65
N ILE A 239 13.45 6.92 3.01
CA ILE A 239 13.79 6.25 4.27
C ILE A 239 14.62 5.02 3.94
N HIS A 240 15.82 4.91 4.50
CA HIS A 240 16.67 3.72 4.40
C HIS A 240 16.63 2.97 5.73
N THR A 241 16.05 1.76 5.73
CA THR A 241 16.00 0.87 6.91
C THR A 241 17.13 -0.15 6.84
N LEU A 242 17.96 -0.21 7.89
CA LEU A 242 19.09 -1.14 7.97
C LEU A 242 18.71 -2.43 8.73
N PRO A 243 19.37 -3.57 8.43
CA PRO A 243 19.04 -4.87 9.02
C PRO A 243 19.25 -4.97 10.55
N GLU A 244 20.15 -4.17 11.11
CA GLU A 244 20.49 -4.18 12.55
C GLU A 244 19.72 -3.13 13.37
N ASP A 245 18.80 -2.41 12.75
CA ASP A 245 17.97 -1.43 13.44
C ASP A 245 17.05 -2.16 14.46
N PRO A 246 17.20 -1.92 15.78
CA PRO A 246 16.50 -2.68 16.83
C PRO A 246 14.97 -2.59 16.78
N VAL A 247 14.41 -1.73 15.93
CA VAL A 247 12.98 -1.58 15.70
C VAL A 247 12.36 -2.82 15.00
N LEU A 248 13.16 -3.69 14.35
CA LEU A 248 12.63 -4.80 13.53
C LEU A 248 13.39 -6.14 13.68
N LYS A 249 13.68 -6.59 14.91
CA LYS A 249 14.14 -7.98 15.13
C LYS A 249 13.07 -8.97 14.65
N ARG A 250 13.36 -9.67 13.54
CA ARG A 250 12.44 -10.59 12.85
C ARG A 250 12.08 -11.88 13.60
N ASP A 251 12.76 -12.18 14.70
CA ASP A 251 12.59 -13.44 15.43
C ASP A 251 11.39 -13.48 16.39
N GLN A 252 10.51 -12.47 16.38
CA GLN A 252 9.24 -12.48 17.12
C GLN A 252 7.98 -12.52 16.23
N MET A 253 8.11 -12.86 14.93
CA MET A 253 6.99 -12.87 13.98
C MET A 253 6.04 -14.10 14.07
N LEU A 254 5.68 -14.52 15.28
CA LEU A 254 4.49 -15.36 15.51
C LEU A 254 3.46 -14.71 16.44
N HIS A 255 3.79 -13.60 17.09
CA HIS A 255 2.82 -12.81 17.84
C HIS A 255 2.95 -11.34 17.50
N GLU A 256 1.80 -10.76 17.17
CA GLU A 256 1.45 -9.35 17.24
C GLU A 256 2.48 -8.47 17.96
N ARG A 257 3.09 -7.53 17.24
CA ARG A 257 3.35 -6.15 17.68
C ARG A 257 4.11 -5.38 16.60
N CYS A 258 3.62 -4.19 16.30
CA CYS A 258 4.45 -3.06 15.90
C CYS A 258 4.33 -2.06 17.05
N HIS A 259 5.42 -1.87 17.81
CA HIS A 259 5.51 -0.79 18.79
C HIS A 259 6.06 0.43 18.06
N GLY A 260 5.32 1.53 18.14
CA GLY A 260 5.78 2.82 17.65
C GLY A 260 6.95 3.36 18.47
N SER A 261 7.75 4.21 17.83
CA SER A 261 8.56 5.23 18.50
C SER A 261 8.63 6.45 17.58
N LEU A 262 7.65 7.34 17.73
CA LEU A 262 7.77 8.77 17.42
C LEU A 262 7.93 9.49 18.77
N ASN A 263 9.06 9.24 19.44
CA ASN A 263 9.55 10.18 20.45
C ASN A 263 10.37 11.25 19.73
N ASP A 264 10.15 12.50 20.15
CA ASP A 264 10.97 13.70 19.94
C ASP A 264 10.48 14.80 18.97
N LEU A 265 9.18 14.88 18.64
CA LEU A 265 8.60 16.15 18.17
C LEU A 265 8.42 17.20 19.29
N THR A 266 8.57 16.82 20.55
CA THR A 266 8.61 17.75 21.70
C THR A 266 9.99 18.36 21.97
N LYS A 267 11.03 17.96 21.23
CA LYS A 267 12.41 18.47 21.37
C LYS A 267 12.82 19.51 20.32
N MET A 268 11.91 19.96 19.45
CA MET A 268 12.21 21.15 18.65
C MET A 268 12.27 22.38 19.56
N THR A 269 13.49 22.83 19.86
CA THR A 269 13.72 24.15 20.44
C THR A 269 13.03 25.19 19.57
N LYS A 270 12.20 26.02 20.20
CA LYS A 270 11.50 27.14 19.55
C LYS A 270 12.50 27.93 18.69
N PRO A 271 12.11 28.40 17.50
CA PRO A 271 12.92 29.38 16.79
C PRO A 271 13.00 30.64 17.65
N GLU A 272 14.21 31.00 18.06
CA GLU A 272 14.47 32.32 18.65
C GLU A 272 14.09 33.36 17.59
N ARG A 273 13.20 34.27 17.99
CA ARG A 273 12.83 35.42 17.17
C ARG A 273 14.03 36.36 17.08
N GLY A 274 14.62 36.45 15.89
CA GLY A 274 15.38 37.62 15.43
C GLY A 274 14.47 38.49 14.56
#